data_AF-K1SV61-F1
#
_entry.id   AF-K1SV61-F1
#
_cell.length_a   1.000
_cell.length_b   1.000
_cell.length_c   1.000
_cell.angle_alpha   90.00
_cell.angle_beta   90.00
_cell.angle_gamma   90.00
#
_symmetry.space_group_name_H-M   'P 1'
#
loop_
_entity.id
_entity.type
_entity.pdbx_description
1 polymer ?
#
loop_
_entity_poly.entity_id
_entity_poly.type
_entity_poly.pdbx_seq_one_letter_code
_entity_poly.pdbx_strand_id
1 'polypeptide(L)'
;FVLYCDGKYTLMTLKDTSLMEKLMPTASKALRELDVSVLHTLVLERIFGIDKENMANQKNLTYTRVLDEAIEAVDNGSADCSFILNPTRVSEIRDVALAGEKMPQKSTYFYPKLTTGLVMNKIFD
;
A
#
# COMPACT_ATOMS: atom_id res chain seq x y z
N PHE A 1 5.83 -6.06 6.03
CA PHE A 1 6.24 -4.66 6.25
C PHE A 1 6.74 -4.43 7.68
N VAL A 2 7.31 -3.27 7.98
CA VAL A 2 7.83 -2.89 9.31
C VAL A 2 6.96 -1.81 9.95
N LEU A 3 6.73 -1.90 11.25
CA LEU A 3 6.17 -0.84 12.08
C LEU A 3 7.30 -0.14 12.83
N TYR A 4 7.34 1.18 12.78
CA TYR A 4 8.20 2.02 13.61
C TYR A 4 7.35 2.81 14.60
N CYS A 5 7.63 2.63 15.89
CA CYS A 5 6.94 3.28 17.00
C CYS A 5 7.87 3.32 18.22
N ASP A 6 7.87 4.42 18.98
CA ASP A 6 8.67 4.60 20.20
C ASP A 6 10.17 4.24 20.02
N GLY A 7 10.78 4.65 18.90
CA GLY A 7 12.19 4.37 18.61
C GLY A 7 12.51 2.92 18.25
N LYS A 8 11.49 2.06 18.03
CA LYS A 8 11.67 0.62 17.79
C LYS A 8 11.09 0.19 16.45
N TYR A 9 11.85 -0.66 15.76
CA TYR A 9 11.42 -1.33 14.55
C TYR A 9 10.86 -2.71 14.87
N THR A 10 9.64 -2.98 14.41
CA THR A 10 8.97 -4.28 14.57
C THR A 10 8.61 -4.84 13.19
N LEU A 11 9.13 -6.02 12.87
CA LEU A 11 8.75 -6.73 11.65
C LEU A 11 7.34 -7.29 11.79
N MET A 12 6.46 -6.92 10.86
CA MET A 12 5.08 -7.39 10.79
C MET A 12 4.94 -8.39 9.66
N THR A 13 4.52 -9.61 10.00
CA THR A 13 4.26 -10.70 9.05
C THR A 13 2.87 -11.25 9.25
N LEU A 14 2.11 -11.36 8.16
CA LEU A 14 0.80 -11.99 8.19
C LEU A 14 0.96 -13.50 8.46
N LYS A 15 0.44 -13.96 9.60
CA LYS A 15 0.54 -15.37 10.02
C LYS A 15 -0.43 -16.29 9.29
N ASP A 16 -1.63 -15.78 9.01
CA ASP A 16 -2.73 -16.55 8.41
C ASP A 16 -3.31 -15.78 7.24
N THR A 17 -3.06 -16.27 6.03
CA THR A 17 -3.55 -15.67 4.79
C THR A 17 -5.04 -15.88 4.58
N SER A 18 -5.65 -16.90 5.22
CA SER A 18 -7.10 -17.15 5.15
C SER A 18 -7.91 -15.99 5.72
N LEU A 19 -7.31 -15.19 6.60
CA LEU A 19 -7.91 -13.99 7.14
C LEU A 19 -8.21 -12.96 6.04
N MET A 20 -7.30 -12.78 5.09
CA MET A 20 -7.51 -11.85 3.97
C MET A 20 -8.59 -12.35 3.02
N GLU A 21 -8.79 -13.67 2.93
CA GLU A 21 -9.89 -14.23 2.16
C GLU A 21 -11.25 -13.89 2.75
N LYS A 22 -11.36 -13.88 4.09
CA LYS A 22 -12.59 -13.49 4.79
C LYS A 22 -12.87 -11.99 4.69
N LEU A 23 -11.83 -11.16 4.71
CA LEU A 23 -11.95 -9.70 4.70
C LEU A 23 -12.12 -9.12 3.29
N MET A 24 -11.57 -9.79 2.28
CA MET A 24 -11.65 -9.39 0.88
C MET A 24 -12.15 -10.57 0.03
N PRO A 25 -13.37 -11.05 0.25
CA PRO A 25 -13.86 -12.30 -0.37
C PRO A 25 -13.99 -12.20 -1.90
N THR A 26 -14.17 -10.99 -2.42
CA THR A 26 -14.28 -10.73 -3.87
C THR A 26 -12.94 -10.43 -4.53
N ALA A 27 -11.87 -10.25 -3.74
CA ALA A 27 -10.56 -9.91 -4.27
C ALA A 27 -9.79 -11.15 -4.71
N SER A 28 -8.98 -11.00 -5.76
CA SER A 28 -8.10 -12.08 -6.20
C SER A 28 -7.03 -12.40 -5.14
N LYS A 29 -6.42 -13.58 -5.25
CA LYS A 29 -5.25 -13.94 -4.45
C LYS A 29 -4.12 -12.90 -4.59
N ALA A 30 -3.86 -12.43 -5.81
CA ALA A 30 -2.81 -11.46 -6.09
C ALA A 30 -3.02 -10.16 -5.31
N LEU A 31 -4.25 -9.65 -5.27
CA LEU A 31 -4.57 -8.43 -4.51
C LEU A 31 -4.54 -8.65 -3.00
N ARG A 32 -5.00 -9.81 -2.51
CA ARG A 32 -5.04 -10.13 -1.07
C ARG A 32 -3.65 -10.31 -0.44
N GLU A 33 -2.67 -10.75 -1.22
CA GLU A 33 -1.31 -11.01 -0.73
C GLU A 33 -0.40 -9.78 -0.76
N LEU A 34 -0.84 -8.65 -1.32
CA LEU A 34 -0.04 -7.43 -1.30
C LEU A 34 0.12 -6.89 0.14
N ASP A 35 1.34 -6.55 0.52
CA ASP A 35 1.66 -5.88 1.79
C ASP A 35 0.77 -4.64 2.04
N VAL A 36 0.51 -3.84 1.00
CA VAL A 36 -0.35 -2.65 1.09
C VAL A 36 -1.82 -3.00 1.33
N SER A 37 -2.34 -4.07 0.73
CA SER A 37 -3.72 -4.52 0.95
C SER A 37 -3.89 -5.03 2.37
N VAL A 38 -2.91 -5.80 2.86
CA VAL A 38 -2.86 -6.27 4.24
C VAL A 38 -2.82 -5.07 5.20
N LEU A 39 -1.96 -4.07 4.98
CA LEU A 39 -1.87 -2.88 5.82
C LEU A 39 -3.19 -2.09 5.83
N HIS A 40 -3.74 -1.78 4.66
CA HIS A 40 -4.94 -0.95 4.54
C HIS A 40 -6.15 -1.62 5.19
N THR A 41 -6.40 -2.90 4.89
CA THR A 41 -7.60 -3.59 5.36
C THR A 41 -7.49 -4.05 6.81
N LEU A 42 -6.38 -4.68 7.20
CA LEU A 42 -6.27 -5.21 8.57
C LEU A 42 -5.93 -4.13 9.57
N VAL A 43 -4.96 -3.27 9.27
CA VAL A 43 -4.40 -2.36 10.26
C VAL A 43 -5.14 -1.03 10.23
N LEU A 44 -5.14 -0.33 9.10
CA LEU A 44 -5.70 1.01 9.01
C LEU A 44 -7.22 0.98 9.19
N GLU A 45 -7.92 0.16 8.41
CA GLU A 45 -9.39 0.09 8.45
C GLU A 45 -9.87 -0.63 9.72
N ARG A 46 -9.42 -1.87 9.98
CA ARG A 46 -10.04 -2.70 11.03
C ARG A 46 -9.49 -2.48 12.44
N ILE A 47 -8.21 -2.11 12.61
CA ILE A 47 -7.63 -1.86 13.94
C ILE A 47 -7.69 -0.38 14.27
N PHE A 48 -7.33 0.51 13.34
CA PHE A 48 -7.29 1.96 13.59
C PHE A 48 -8.59 2.69 13.22
N GLY A 49 -9.53 2.04 12.52
CA GLY A 49 -10.81 2.67 12.15
C GLY A 49 -10.68 3.74 11.07
N ILE A 50 -9.56 3.81 10.36
CA ILE A 50 -9.34 4.73 9.24
C ILE A 50 -9.95 4.08 7.99
N ASP A 51 -11.22 4.38 7.72
CA ASP A 51 -11.92 3.85 6.56
C ASP A 51 -11.33 4.35 5.21
N LYS A 52 -11.85 3.79 4.11
CA LYS A 52 -11.40 4.10 2.75
C LYS A 52 -11.57 5.58 2.37
N GLU A 53 -12.60 6.24 2.88
CA GLU A 53 -12.83 7.65 2.61
C GLU A 53 -11.79 8.52 3.33
N ASN A 54 -11.52 8.23 4.60
CA ASN A 54 -10.50 8.91 5.38
C ASN A 54 -9.09 8.66 4.82
N MET A 55 -8.80 7.44 4.37
CA MET A 55 -7.55 7.12 3.67
C MET A 55 -7.40 7.92 2.37
N ALA A 56 -8.47 8.04 1.57
CA ALA A 56 -8.47 8.80 0.31
C ALA A 56 -8.30 10.30 0.56
N ASN A 57 -8.90 10.82 1.64
CA ASN A 57 -8.81 12.22 2.05
C ASN A 57 -7.58 12.52 2.92
N GLN A 58 -6.71 11.53 3.18
CA GLN A 58 -5.52 11.66 4.02
C GLN A 58 -5.81 12.21 5.43
N LYS A 59 -6.98 11.87 5.98
CA LYS A 59 -7.34 12.23 7.35
C LYS A 59 -6.70 11.23 8.30
N ASN A 60 -5.88 11.72 9.23
CA ASN A 60 -5.07 10.92 10.17
C ASN A 60 -4.09 9.95 9.47
N LEU A 61 -3.71 10.24 8.22
CA LEU A 61 -2.81 9.40 7.45
C LEU A 61 -1.99 10.21 6.45
N THR A 62 -0.66 10.13 6.58
CA THR A 62 0.29 10.79 5.68
C THR A 62 1.12 9.73 4.95
N TYR A 63 1.48 10.00 3.70
CA TYR A 63 2.31 9.11 2.89
C TYR A 63 3.60 9.82 2.49
N THR A 64 4.74 9.17 2.72
CA THR A 64 6.04 9.59 2.19
C THR A 64 6.71 8.44 1.45
N ARG A 65 7.61 8.80 0.52
CA ARG A 65 8.49 7.88 -0.22
C ARG A 65 9.90 7.83 0.37
N VAL A 66 10.20 8.68 1.35
CA VAL A 66 11.51 8.80 1.98
C VAL A 66 11.42 8.14 3.35
N LEU A 67 12.30 7.17 3.60
CA LEU A 67 12.32 6.41 4.85
C LEU A 67 12.56 7.34 6.05
N ASP A 68 13.55 8.22 5.94
CA ASP A 68 13.95 9.12 7.03
C ASP A 68 12.80 10.06 7.43
N GLU A 69 12.04 10.60 6.48
CA GLU A 69 10.86 11.43 6.77
C GLU A 69 9.80 10.66 7.60
N ALA A 70 9.63 9.35 7.37
CA ALA A 70 8.67 8.53 8.10
C ALA A 70 9.13 8.22 9.53
N ILE A 71 10.44 8.14 9.75
CA ILE A 71 11.05 7.93 11.07
C ILE A 71 11.00 9.24 11.86
N GLU A 72 11.47 10.34 11.26
CA GLU A 72 11.47 11.66 11.86
C GLU A 72 10.07 12.10 12.28
N ALA A 73 9.04 11.80 11.47
CA ALA A 73 7.66 12.12 11.81
C ALA A 73 7.20 11.50 13.14
N VAL A 74 7.68 10.30 13.46
CA VAL A 74 7.39 9.64 14.74
C VAL A 74 8.25 10.23 15.85
N ASP A 75 9.56 10.38 15.60
CA ASP A 75 10.51 10.87 16.61
C ASP A 75 10.22 12.31 17.05
N ASN A 76 9.66 13.14 16.16
CA ASN A 76 9.28 14.51 16.46
C ASN A 76 7.83 14.68 16.94
N GLY A 77 7.07 13.58 17.06
CA GLY A 77 5.69 13.59 17.55
C GLY A 77 4.63 14.10 16.57
N SER A 78 4.96 14.27 15.28
CA SER A 78 3.96 14.62 14.25
C SER A 78 3.11 13.43 13.79
N ALA A 79 3.55 12.20 14.09
CA ALA A 79 2.80 10.96 13.89
C ALA A 79 2.99 10.02 15.09
N ASP A 80 1.97 9.22 15.42
CA ASP A 80 2.06 8.24 16.52
C ASP A 80 2.92 7.02 16.15
N CYS A 81 2.92 6.63 14.87
CA CYS A 81 3.73 5.54 14.34
C CYS A 81 3.85 5.64 12.82
N SER A 82 4.76 4.87 12.23
CA SER A 82 4.90 4.77 10.77
C SER A 82 5.03 3.33 10.29
N PHE A 83 4.53 3.07 9.07
CA PHE A 83 4.62 1.76 8.42
C PHE A 83 5.51 1.85 7.20
N ILE A 84 6.54 0.99 7.17
CA ILE A 84 7.53 0.92 6.09
C ILE A 84 7.24 -0.35 5.28
N LEU A 85 6.75 -0.15 4.07
CA LEU A 85 6.33 -1.23 3.18
C LEU A 85 7.50 -1.76 2.33
N ASN A 86 7.44 -3.05 1.97
CA ASN A 86 8.28 -3.56 0.91
C ASN A 86 7.90 -2.90 -0.43
N PRO A 87 8.86 -2.67 -1.34
CA PRO A 87 8.55 -2.17 -2.66
C PRO A 87 7.71 -3.20 -3.43
N THR A 88 6.56 -2.76 -3.94
CA THR A 88 5.70 -3.59 -4.80
C THR A 88 6.45 -4.01 -6.06
N ARG A 89 6.54 -5.31 -6.32
CA ARG A 89 7.25 -5.87 -7.47
C ARG A 89 6.43 -5.70 -8.74
N VAL A 90 7.12 -5.59 -9.88
CA VAL A 90 6.46 -5.50 -11.21
C VAL A 90 5.59 -6.73 -11.49
N SER A 91 6.01 -7.92 -11.05
CA SER A 91 5.20 -9.13 -11.16
C SER A 91 3.88 -9.01 -10.42
N GLU A 92 3.87 -8.45 -9.21
CA GLU A 92 2.65 -8.28 -8.41
C GLU A 92 1.68 -7.30 -9.07
N ILE A 93 2.21 -6.20 -9.62
CA ILE A 93 1.40 -5.23 -10.39
C ILE A 93 0.77 -5.91 -11.61
N ARG A 94 1.56 -6.69 -12.36
CA ARG A 94 1.07 -7.44 -13.53
C ARG A 94 0.00 -8.45 -13.12
N ASP A 95 0.21 -9.20 -12.05
CA ASP A 95 -0.69 -10.27 -11.65
C ASP A 95 -2.04 -9.71 -11.16
N VAL A 96 -2.04 -8.56 -10.47
CA VAL A 96 -3.27 -7.82 -10.12
C VAL A 96 -3.98 -7.29 -11.37
N ALA A 97 -3.24 -6.75 -12.34
CA ALA A 97 -3.83 -6.27 -13.59
C ALA A 97 -4.43 -7.40 -14.43
N LEU A 98 -3.78 -8.57 -14.51
CA LEU A 98 -4.29 -9.76 -15.18
C LEU A 98 -5.55 -10.32 -14.50
N ALA A 99 -5.69 -10.10 -13.18
CA ALA A 99 -6.92 -10.42 -12.45
C ALA A 99 -8.07 -9.41 -12.70
N GLY A 100 -7.84 -8.36 -13.51
CA GLY A 100 -8.84 -7.33 -13.79
C GLY A 100 -9.04 -6.33 -12.64
N GLU A 101 -8.14 -6.31 -11.67
CA GLU A 101 -8.26 -5.51 -10.46
C GLU A 101 -7.38 -4.25 -10.51
N LYS A 102 -7.67 -3.32 -9.60
CA LYS A 102 -6.90 -2.07 -9.46
C LYS A 102 -5.99 -2.17 -8.24
N MET A 103 -4.78 -1.64 -8.39
CA MET A 103 -3.86 -1.47 -7.26
C MET A 103 -4.47 -0.53 -6.21
N PRO A 104 -4.27 -0.77 -4.90
CA PRO A 104 -4.68 0.14 -3.85
C PRO A 104 -4.10 1.55 -4.04
N GLN A 105 -4.74 2.57 -3.48
CA GLN A 105 -4.23 3.94 -3.60
C GLN A 105 -2.85 4.08 -2.95
N LYS A 106 -1.97 4.89 -3.56
CA LYS A 106 -0.61 5.19 -3.07
C LYS A 106 0.25 3.94 -2.83
N SER A 107 -0.03 2.85 -3.53
CA SER A 107 0.66 1.55 -3.42
C SER A 107 1.91 1.39 -4.29
N THR A 108 2.12 2.26 -5.27
CA THR A 108 3.23 2.18 -6.23
C THR A 108 3.79 3.57 -6.53
N TYR A 109 5.12 3.64 -6.65
CA TYR A 109 5.84 4.83 -7.08
C TYR A 109 6.79 4.45 -8.22
N PHE A 110 6.41 4.78 -9.45
CA PHE A 110 7.24 4.54 -10.64
C PHE A 110 8.27 5.66 -10.81
N TYR A 111 9.55 5.30 -10.88
CA TYR A 111 10.65 6.21 -11.16
C TYR A 111 11.62 5.66 -12.23
N PRO A 112 11.98 6.45 -13.26
CA PRO A 112 11.36 7.73 -13.61
C PRO A 112 9.88 7.52 -13.92
N LYS A 113 9.05 8.56 -13.73
CA LYS A 113 7.66 8.49 -14.20
C LYS A 113 7.68 8.15 -15.68
N LEU A 114 6.77 7.26 -16.11
CA LEU A 114 6.60 6.93 -17.52
C LEU A 114 6.56 8.24 -18.31
N THR A 115 7.38 8.33 -19.35
CA THR A 115 7.40 9.49 -20.24
C THR A 115 6.01 9.60 -20.88
N THR A 116 5.15 10.44 -20.30
CA THR A 116 3.83 10.72 -20.84
C THR A 116 4.02 11.47 -22.16
N GLY A 117 3.36 11.03 -23.23
CA GLY A 117 3.53 11.61 -24.57
C GLY A 117 3.67 10.58 -25.70
N LEU A 118 3.70 9.28 -25.41
CA LEU A 118 3.59 8.26 -26.45
C LEU A 118 2.16 8.23 -27.00
N VAL A 119 1.95 8.83 -28.17
CA VAL A 119 0.71 8.70 -28.94
C VAL A 119 0.76 7.34 -29.65
N MET A 120 -0.09 6.40 -29.23
CA MET A 120 -0.33 5.20 -30.03
C MET A 120 -1.24 5.58 -31.19
N ASN A 121 -0.66 5.81 -32.37
CA ASN A 121 -1.43 5.91 -33.60
C ASN A 121 -1.82 4.49 -34.04
N LYS A 122 -3.11 4.26 -34.31
CA LYS A 122 -3.54 3.00 -34.93
C LYS A 122 -2.86 2.91 -36.29
N ILE A 123 -2.12 1.83 -36.55
CA ILE A 123 -1.54 1.58 -37.87
C ILE A 123 -2.61 1.06 -38.84
N PHE A 124 -3.66 0.42 -38.32
CA PHE A 124 -4.80 -0.05 -39.10
C PHE A 124 -6.10 0.07 -38.26
N ASP A 125 -7.24 0.20 -38.94
CA ASP A 125 -8.57 0.27 -38.32
C ASP A 125 -8.99 -1.05 -37.65
#